data_AF-A0A975IZV9-F1
#
_entry.id   AF-A0A975IZV9-F1
#
_cell.length_a   1.000
_cell.length_b   1.000
_cell.length_c   1.000
_cell.angle_alpha   90.00
_cell.angle_beta   90.00
_cell.angle_gamma   90.00
#
_symmetry.space_group_name_H-M   'P 1'
#
loop_
_entity.id
_entity.type
_entity.pdbx_description
1 polymer ?
#
loop_
_entity_poly.entity_id
_entity_poly.type
_entity_poly.pdbx_seq_one_letter_code
_entity_poly.pdbx_strand_id
1 'polypeptide(L)'
;MKALLRTTLGAALLWLGLFPTEAHAISASVYDKLFDRADLNHDNFLSLDEFLATQPRGSRWVDVAWRFQYNDENQDNYLDKLEYRASRGGKDGGRPSKVNTFLTADLDHDNALDPSEFALTQPQVWPTRKVMILFAQRDRDANEELSPKEFGVVLPK
;
A
#
# COMPACT_ATOMS: atom_id res chain seq x y z
N MET A 1 -15.11 -69.95 32.42
CA MET A 1 -13.97 -70.61 31.74
C MET A 1 -13.96 -70.20 30.27
N LYS A 2 -12.78 -69.83 29.75
CA LYS A 2 -12.42 -69.53 28.33
C LYS A 2 -12.99 -68.21 27.75
N ALA A 3 -12.29 -67.37 27.00
CA ALA A 3 -10.86 -67.16 26.69
C ALA A 3 -10.73 -65.76 26.03
N LEU A 4 -9.54 -65.17 26.12
CA LEU A 4 -9.09 -63.92 25.48
C LEU A 4 -8.84 -64.08 23.97
N LEU A 5 -8.97 -62.99 23.17
CA LEU A 5 -7.91 -62.38 22.33
C LEU A 5 -8.46 -61.41 21.23
N ARG A 6 -7.97 -60.16 21.30
CA ARG A 6 -7.46 -59.20 20.26
C ARG A 6 -7.92 -59.43 18.80
N THR A 7 -8.25 -58.43 17.97
CA THR A 7 -7.33 -57.40 17.41
C THR A 7 -8.08 -56.43 16.45
N THR A 8 -7.51 -55.22 16.26
CA THR A 8 -7.69 -54.20 15.19
C THR A 8 -9.06 -53.56 14.92
N LEU A 9 -9.27 -52.35 15.43
CA LEU A 9 -10.12 -51.34 14.78
C LEU A 9 -9.20 -50.42 13.97
N GLY A 10 -9.26 -50.59 12.64
CA GLY A 10 -8.56 -49.76 11.67
C GLY A 10 -9.12 -48.33 11.65
N ALA A 11 -8.22 -47.39 11.42
CA ALA A 11 -8.50 -45.98 11.24
C ALA A 11 -9.49 -45.73 10.09
N ALA A 12 -10.60 -45.05 10.37
CA ALA A 12 -11.43 -44.42 9.36
C ALA A 12 -11.06 -42.93 9.33
N LEU A 13 -10.36 -42.54 8.26
CA LEU A 13 -9.92 -41.19 7.97
C LEU A 13 -11.09 -40.20 7.95
N LEU A 14 -10.89 -39.06 8.61
CA LEU A 14 -11.60 -37.81 8.38
C LEU A 14 -11.42 -37.37 6.92
N TRP A 15 -12.48 -37.45 6.13
CA TRP A 15 -12.58 -36.78 4.83
C TRP A 15 -13.09 -35.35 5.06
N LEU A 16 -12.20 -34.45 5.49
CA LEU A 16 -12.42 -33.01 5.39
C LEU A 16 -12.01 -32.58 3.98
N GLY A 17 -12.98 -32.63 3.07
CA GLY A 17 -12.85 -32.13 1.70
C GLY A 17 -12.54 -30.64 1.71
N LEU A 18 -11.25 -30.33 1.57
CA LEU A 18 -10.71 -29.01 1.33
C LEU A 18 -11.05 -28.60 -0.11
N PHE A 19 -12.30 -28.19 -0.36
CA PHE A 19 -12.62 -27.46 -1.56
C PHE A 19 -12.17 -26.01 -1.36
N PRO A 20 -11.21 -25.48 -2.15
CA PRO A 20 -11.02 -24.05 -2.20
C PRO A 20 -12.35 -23.46 -2.67
N THR A 21 -12.97 -22.65 -1.81
CA THR A 21 -14.24 -22.01 -2.12
C THR A 21 -14.04 -21.15 -3.37
N GLU A 22 -14.89 -21.32 -4.38
CA GLU A 22 -14.76 -20.69 -5.71
C GLU A 22 -14.57 -19.17 -5.67
N ALA A 23 -15.01 -18.51 -4.59
CA ALA A 23 -14.77 -17.11 -4.31
C ALA A 23 -13.27 -16.74 -4.24
N HIS A 24 -12.40 -17.62 -3.72
CA HIS A 24 -10.95 -17.39 -3.67
C HIS A 24 -10.28 -17.59 -5.03
N ALA A 25 -10.81 -18.49 -5.87
CA ALA A 25 -10.28 -18.71 -7.22
C ALA A 25 -10.64 -17.56 -8.17
N ILE A 26 -11.86 -17.02 -8.05
CA ILE A 26 -12.30 -15.87 -8.87
C ILE A 26 -11.56 -14.59 -8.45
N SER A 27 -11.35 -14.35 -7.14
CA SER A 27 -10.64 -13.16 -6.66
C SER A 27 -9.16 -13.17 -7.05
N ALA A 28 -8.49 -14.33 -6.98
CA ALA A 28 -7.12 -14.48 -7.47
C ALA A 28 -7.00 -14.08 -8.95
N SER A 29 -7.94 -14.53 -9.79
CA SER A 29 -7.90 -14.25 -11.23
C SER A 29 -8.08 -12.77 -11.61
N VAL A 30 -8.72 -11.94 -10.76
CA VAL A 30 -8.93 -10.52 -11.05
C VAL A 30 -7.68 -9.71 -10.69
N TYR A 31 -7.12 -9.93 -9.51
CA TYR A 31 -5.92 -9.21 -9.08
C TYR A 31 -4.69 -9.61 -9.86
N ASP A 32 -4.58 -10.88 -10.29
CA ASP A 32 -3.49 -11.31 -11.17
C ASP A 32 -3.52 -10.56 -12.51
N LYS A 33 -4.69 -10.37 -13.11
CA LYS A 33 -4.82 -9.59 -14.36
C LYS A 33 -4.53 -8.12 -14.18
N LEU A 34 -4.84 -7.56 -13.02
CA LEU A 34 -4.52 -6.17 -12.70
C LEU A 34 -3.02 -5.99 -12.47
N PHE A 35 -2.40 -6.95 -11.77
CA PHE A 35 -0.97 -7.04 -11.58
C PHE A 35 -0.25 -7.12 -12.92
N ASP A 36 -0.60 -8.10 -13.77
CA ASP A 36 0.06 -8.32 -15.06
C ASP A 36 -0.08 -7.11 -16.02
N ARG A 37 -1.10 -6.27 -15.82
CA ARG A 37 -1.25 -5.00 -16.58
C ARG A 37 -0.36 -3.89 -16.03
N ALA A 38 -0.14 -3.89 -14.71
CA ALA A 38 0.61 -2.88 -14.00
C ALA A 38 2.12 -3.12 -14.07
N ASP A 39 2.53 -4.39 -14.10
CA ASP A 39 3.91 -4.86 -14.28
C ASP A 39 4.34 -4.58 -15.74
N LEU A 40 4.87 -3.38 -15.97
CA LEU A 40 5.19 -2.87 -17.30
C LEU A 40 6.51 -3.43 -17.82
N ASN A 41 7.43 -3.73 -16.92
CA ASN A 41 8.75 -4.27 -17.25
C ASN A 41 8.76 -5.82 -17.25
N HIS A 42 7.68 -6.46 -16.79
CA HIS A 42 7.48 -7.91 -16.72
C HIS A 42 8.48 -8.64 -15.81
N ASP A 43 8.88 -8.00 -14.71
CA ASP A 43 9.80 -8.59 -13.73
C ASP A 43 9.08 -9.43 -12.64
N ASN A 44 7.75 -9.49 -12.65
CA ASN A 44 6.87 -10.13 -11.67
C ASN A 44 6.82 -9.42 -10.31
N PHE A 45 7.21 -8.15 -10.28
CA PHE A 45 7.08 -7.26 -9.15
C PHE A 45 6.37 -5.97 -9.59
N LEU A 46 5.74 -5.27 -8.66
CA LEU A 46 5.33 -3.90 -8.90
C LEU A 46 6.24 -2.97 -8.12
N SER A 47 6.96 -2.12 -8.83
CA SER A 47 7.55 -0.92 -8.25
C SER A 47 6.46 0.06 -7.78
N LEU A 48 6.82 1.04 -6.96
CA LEU A 48 5.88 2.09 -6.54
C LEU A 48 5.28 2.85 -7.73
N ASP A 49 6.05 3.10 -8.80
CA ASP A 49 5.58 3.81 -9.99
C ASP A 49 4.56 2.99 -10.78
N GLU A 50 4.79 1.69 -10.95
CA GLU A 50 3.84 0.76 -11.57
C GLU A 50 2.57 0.65 -10.73
N PHE A 51 2.72 0.54 -9.41
CA PHE A 51 1.59 0.53 -8.50
C PHE A 51 0.80 1.84 -8.55
N LEU A 52 1.47 3.00 -8.63
CA LEU A 52 0.85 4.31 -8.78
C LEU A 52 -0.02 4.40 -10.04
N ALA A 53 0.44 3.80 -11.15
CA ALA A 53 -0.31 3.76 -12.40
C ALA A 53 -1.63 2.96 -12.29
N THR A 54 -1.76 2.07 -11.30
CA THR A 54 -3.02 1.34 -11.04
C THR A 54 -4.08 2.19 -10.33
N GLN A 55 -3.69 3.31 -9.74
CA GLN A 55 -4.55 4.11 -8.88
C GLN A 55 -5.35 5.16 -9.67
N PRO A 56 -6.50 5.62 -9.13
CA PRO A 56 -7.24 6.71 -9.75
C PRO A 56 -6.36 7.95 -9.93
N ARG A 57 -6.45 8.63 -11.09
CA ARG A 57 -5.63 9.82 -11.40
C ARG A 57 -5.67 10.92 -10.34
N GLY A 58 -6.77 11.03 -9.59
CA GLY A 58 -6.96 12.01 -8.53
C GLY A 58 -6.36 11.65 -7.17
N SER A 59 -5.74 10.47 -7.04
CA SER A 59 -5.07 10.05 -5.82
C SER A 59 -3.91 10.98 -5.49
N ARG A 60 -3.64 11.14 -4.20
CA ARG A 60 -2.41 11.80 -3.72
C ARG A 60 -1.30 10.78 -3.76
N TRP A 61 -0.10 11.17 -4.16
CA TRP A 61 1.03 10.25 -4.20
C TRP A 61 1.27 9.60 -2.84
N VAL A 62 1.25 10.40 -1.76
CA VAL A 62 1.40 9.93 -0.37
C VAL A 62 0.36 8.90 0.06
N ASP A 63 -0.89 8.98 -0.42
CA ASP A 63 -1.91 7.98 -0.10
C ASP A 63 -1.58 6.64 -0.73
N VAL A 64 -0.99 6.68 -1.92
CA VAL A 64 -0.62 5.48 -2.68
C VAL A 64 0.66 4.88 -2.13
N ALA A 65 1.69 5.69 -1.90
CA ALA A 65 2.95 5.28 -1.27
C ALA A 65 2.70 4.65 0.10
N TRP A 66 1.81 5.24 0.91
CA TRP A 66 1.42 4.66 2.19
C TRP A 66 0.81 3.26 2.06
N ARG A 67 -0.09 3.05 1.09
CA ARG A 67 -0.68 1.73 0.86
C ARG A 67 0.33 0.76 0.30
N PHE A 68 1.21 1.21 -0.60
CA PHE A 68 2.29 0.39 -1.12
C PHE A 68 3.14 -0.17 0.02
N GLN A 69 3.70 0.71 0.85
CA GLN A 69 4.53 0.34 2.01
C GLN A 69 3.77 -0.50 3.05
N TYR A 70 2.46 -0.27 3.21
CA TYR A 70 1.65 -1.08 4.13
C TYR A 70 1.51 -2.54 3.66
N ASN A 71 1.54 -2.78 2.35
CA ASN A 71 1.31 -4.09 1.77
C ASN A 71 2.61 -4.79 1.33
N ASP A 72 3.73 -4.08 1.33
CA ASP A 72 5.08 -4.63 1.18
C ASP A 72 5.48 -5.30 2.51
N GLU A 73 5.13 -6.58 2.66
CA GLU A 73 5.29 -7.30 3.92
C GLU A 73 6.75 -7.62 4.21
N ASN A 74 7.53 -7.84 3.15
CA ASN A 74 8.94 -8.22 3.24
C ASN A 74 9.90 -7.01 3.23
N GLN A 75 9.38 -5.81 2.97
CA GLN A 75 10.09 -4.52 2.94
C GLN A 75 11.18 -4.45 1.85
N ASP A 76 10.96 -5.09 0.71
CA ASP A 76 11.90 -5.08 -0.41
C ASP A 76 11.69 -3.90 -1.37
N ASN A 77 10.69 -3.04 -1.12
CA ASN A 77 10.24 -1.92 -1.95
C ASN A 77 9.57 -2.35 -3.26
N TYR A 78 9.07 -3.57 -3.31
CA TYR A 78 8.25 -4.10 -4.37
C TYR A 78 6.98 -4.71 -3.80
N LEU A 79 5.97 -4.90 -4.65
CA LEU A 79 4.87 -5.80 -4.33
C LEU A 79 4.95 -7.01 -5.26
N ASP A 80 5.09 -8.19 -4.67
CA ASP A 80 4.87 -9.40 -5.42
C ASP A 80 3.38 -9.66 -5.68
N LYS A 81 3.08 -10.69 -6.47
CA LYS A 81 1.70 -11.04 -6.83
C LYS A 81 0.87 -11.49 -5.62
N LEU A 82 1.49 -12.07 -4.60
CA LEU A 82 0.81 -12.52 -3.38
C LEU A 82 0.43 -11.32 -2.51
N GLU A 83 1.37 -10.40 -2.27
CA GLU A 83 1.17 -9.15 -1.53
C GLU A 83 0.11 -8.27 -2.20
N TYR A 84 0.20 -8.10 -3.54
CA TYR A 84 -0.80 -7.35 -4.29
C TYR A 84 -2.20 -7.97 -4.24
N ARG A 85 -2.29 -9.31 -4.24
CA ARG A 85 -3.57 -10.02 -4.10
C ARG A 85 -4.13 -9.91 -2.68
N ALA A 86 -3.29 -10.11 -1.67
CA ALA A 86 -3.66 -10.02 -0.26
C ALA A 86 -4.24 -8.63 0.05
N SER A 87 -3.65 -7.58 -0.53
CA SER A 87 -4.07 -6.18 -0.39
C SER A 87 -5.30 -5.77 -1.21
N ARG A 88 -5.95 -6.73 -1.90
CA ARG A 88 -7.11 -6.52 -2.78
C ARG A 88 -6.80 -5.51 -3.90
N GLY A 89 -5.62 -5.64 -4.49
CA GLY A 89 -5.08 -4.75 -5.50
C GLY A 89 -4.65 -3.40 -4.94
N GLY A 90 -4.03 -3.40 -3.75
CA GLY A 90 -3.52 -2.20 -3.12
C GLY A 90 -4.56 -1.28 -2.47
N LYS A 91 -5.73 -1.82 -2.13
CA LYS A 91 -6.81 -1.04 -1.48
C LYS A 91 -6.68 -1.01 0.05
N ASP A 92 -5.92 -1.96 0.60
CA ASP A 92 -5.65 -2.05 2.03
C ASP A 92 -4.60 -1.02 2.48
N GLY A 93 -4.51 -0.77 3.79
CA GLY A 93 -3.64 0.26 4.39
C GLY A 93 -4.31 1.61 4.68
N GLY A 94 -5.51 1.84 4.16
CA GLY A 94 -6.34 3.00 4.54
C GLY A 94 -5.79 4.34 4.04
N ARG A 95 -5.86 5.38 4.89
CA ARG A 95 -5.28 6.70 4.64
C ARG A 95 -4.23 6.99 5.72
N PRO A 96 -3.07 7.55 5.34
CA PRO A 96 -2.06 7.97 6.32
C PRO A 96 -2.63 9.02 7.27
N SER A 97 -2.12 9.03 8.50
CA SER A 97 -2.30 10.16 9.41
C SER A 97 -1.68 11.42 8.80
N LYS A 98 -1.99 12.59 9.35
CA LYS A 98 -1.36 13.83 8.87
C LYS A 98 0.16 13.85 9.13
N VAL A 99 0.61 13.25 10.23
CA VAL A 99 2.04 13.07 10.54
C VAL A 99 2.69 12.15 9.50
N ASN A 100 2.08 11.00 9.21
CA ASN A 100 2.62 10.09 8.19
C ASN A 100 2.57 10.71 6.80
N THR A 101 1.55 11.52 6.51
CA THR A 101 1.50 12.29 5.25
C THR A 101 2.73 13.20 5.10
N PHE A 102 3.15 13.85 6.18
CA PHE A 102 4.34 14.68 6.20
C PHE A 102 5.59 13.83 6.00
N LEU A 103 5.80 12.82 6.87
CA LEU A 103 6.98 11.96 6.84
C LEU A 103 7.15 11.17 5.54
N THR A 104 6.05 10.77 4.90
CA THR A 104 6.10 10.06 3.61
C THR A 104 6.38 11.03 2.46
N ALA A 105 6.03 12.31 2.58
CA ALA A 105 6.30 13.30 1.54
C ALA A 105 7.70 13.91 1.63
N ASP A 106 8.27 13.96 2.83
CA ASP A 106 9.65 14.37 3.13
C ASP A 106 10.61 13.25 2.65
N LEU A 107 10.95 13.31 1.37
CA LEU A 107 11.68 12.28 0.64
C LEU A 107 13.17 12.32 0.94
N ASP A 108 13.72 13.51 1.22
CA ASP A 108 15.13 13.66 1.58
C ASP A 108 15.39 13.66 3.10
N HIS A 109 14.32 13.60 3.89
CA HIS A 109 14.34 13.46 5.35
C HIS A 109 14.95 14.64 6.08
N ASP A 110 14.79 15.85 5.52
CA ASP A 110 15.29 17.09 6.12
C ASP A 110 14.34 17.68 7.18
N ASN A 111 13.16 17.06 7.39
CA ASN A 111 12.07 17.51 8.26
C ASN A 111 11.40 18.82 7.81
N ALA A 112 11.52 19.16 6.54
CA ALA A 112 10.77 20.19 5.85
C ALA A 112 9.98 19.54 4.71
N LEU A 113 9.19 20.34 3.99
CA LEU A 113 8.67 19.94 2.69
C LEU A 113 8.96 21.06 1.71
N ASP A 114 9.72 20.75 0.68
CA ASP A 114 9.88 21.66 -0.45
C ASP A 114 8.56 21.73 -1.30
N PRO A 115 8.48 22.61 -2.31
CA PRO A 115 7.28 22.71 -3.15
C PRO A 115 6.91 21.42 -3.90
N SER A 116 7.90 20.59 -4.26
CA SER A 116 7.75 19.33 -4.98
C SER A 116 7.19 18.25 -4.04
N GLU A 117 7.76 18.12 -2.86
CA GLU A 117 7.32 17.21 -1.80
C GLU A 117 5.92 17.56 -1.30
N PHE A 118 5.66 18.85 -1.07
CA PHE A 118 4.33 19.32 -0.73
C PHE A 118 3.30 18.96 -1.81
N ALA A 119 3.69 18.99 -3.09
CA ALA A 119 2.80 18.59 -4.18
C ALA A 119 2.37 17.12 -4.09
N LEU A 120 3.23 16.23 -3.57
CA LEU A 120 2.90 14.81 -3.33
C LEU A 120 1.76 14.63 -2.32
N THR A 121 1.59 15.61 -1.42
CA THR A 121 0.51 15.64 -0.42
C THR A 121 -0.83 16.14 -0.96
N GLN A 122 -0.87 16.59 -2.22
CA GLN A 122 -2.05 17.12 -2.89
C GLN A 122 -2.57 16.15 -3.99
N PRO A 123 -3.83 16.27 -4.41
CA PRO A 123 -4.33 15.49 -5.55
C PRO A 123 -3.53 15.79 -6.82
N GLN A 124 -3.00 14.76 -7.49
CA GLN A 124 -2.15 14.93 -8.68
C GLN A 124 -2.85 15.60 -9.86
N VAL A 125 -4.19 15.57 -9.91
CA VAL A 125 -5.00 16.28 -10.92
C VAL A 125 -5.05 17.79 -10.71
N TRP A 126 -4.58 18.31 -9.58
CA TRP A 126 -4.60 19.75 -9.34
C TRP A 126 -3.55 20.46 -10.20
N PRO A 127 -3.87 21.61 -10.80
CA PRO A 127 -2.88 22.39 -11.52
C PRO A 127 -1.75 22.86 -10.59
N THR A 128 -0.51 22.81 -11.07
CA THR A 128 0.68 23.25 -10.32
C THR A 128 0.49 24.63 -9.68
N ARG A 129 -0.06 25.59 -10.42
CA ARG A 129 -0.35 26.94 -9.90
C ARG A 129 -1.20 26.93 -8.63
N LYS A 130 -2.20 26.05 -8.55
CA LYS A 130 -3.05 25.92 -7.35
C LYS A 130 -2.26 25.38 -6.17
N VAL A 131 -1.41 24.38 -6.40
CA VAL A 131 -0.54 23.79 -5.37
C VAL A 131 0.45 24.84 -4.85
N MET A 132 1.09 25.59 -5.74
CA MET A 132 2.05 26.65 -5.36
C MET A 132 1.39 27.79 -4.57
N ILE A 133 0.16 28.19 -4.90
CA ILE A 133 -0.60 29.16 -4.10
C ILE A 133 -0.86 28.62 -2.68
N LEU A 134 -1.23 27.35 -2.56
CA LEU A 134 -1.49 26.71 -1.27
C LEU A 134 -0.21 26.51 -0.44
N PHE A 135 0.92 26.30 -1.11
CA PHE A 135 2.25 26.23 -0.49
C PHE A 135 2.61 27.58 0.11
N ALA A 136 2.62 28.65 -0.69
CA ALA A 136 2.97 30.00 -0.25
C ALA A 136 2.03 30.57 0.83
N GLN A 137 0.79 30.07 0.92
CA GLN A 137 -0.11 30.43 2.02
C GLN A 137 0.27 29.77 3.36
N ARG A 138 0.92 28.61 3.30
CA ARG A 138 1.36 27.82 4.47
C ARG A 138 2.76 28.17 4.91
N ASP A 139 3.65 28.52 3.98
CA ASP A 139 4.99 29.01 4.27
C ASP A 139 4.87 30.40 4.93
N ARG A 140 4.91 30.43 6.27
CA ARG A 140 4.61 31.62 7.08
C ARG A 140 5.83 32.50 7.26
N ASP A 141 7.01 31.90 7.30
CA ASP A 141 8.27 32.62 7.41
C ASP A 141 8.96 32.89 6.07
N ALA A 142 8.36 32.42 4.96
CA ALA A 142 8.79 32.65 3.59
C ALA A 142 10.19 32.10 3.31
N ASN A 143 10.51 30.93 3.87
CA ASN A 143 11.79 30.26 3.70
C ASN A 143 11.82 29.24 2.55
N GLU A 144 10.75 29.15 1.76
CA GLU A 144 10.60 28.20 0.63
C GLU A 144 10.48 26.73 1.03
N GLU A 145 10.23 26.44 2.31
CA GLU A 145 10.00 25.11 2.87
C GLU A 145 8.76 25.14 3.77
N LEU A 146 8.15 23.98 4.04
CA LEU A 146 7.11 23.86 5.08
C LEU A 146 7.63 23.05 6.24
N SER A 147 7.83 23.71 7.38
CA SER A 147 8.08 23.02 8.63
C SER A 147 6.89 22.13 9.03
N PRO A 148 7.09 21.16 9.96
CA PRO A 148 5.99 20.33 10.47
C PRO A 148 4.86 21.20 11.06
N LYS A 149 5.22 22.32 11.70
CA LYS A 149 4.27 23.27 12.28
C LYS A 149 3.42 23.96 11.21
N GLU A 150 4.01 24.38 10.10
CA GLU A 150 3.31 25.04 8.99
C GLU A 150 2.44 24.08 8.20
N PHE A 151 2.91 22.84 8.05
CA PHE A 151 2.08 21.74 7.58
C PHE A 151 0.94 21.42 8.56
N GLY A 152 1.10 21.79 9.84
CA GLY A 152 0.10 21.67 10.90
C GLY A 152 0.12 20.30 11.56
N VAL A 153 1.31 19.79 11.84
CA VAL A 153 1.59 18.56 12.58
C VAL A 153 2.62 18.84 13.69
N VAL A 154 2.70 17.92 14.64
CA VAL A 154 3.76 17.87 15.65
C VAL A 154 4.42 16.52 15.50
N LEU A 155 5.73 16.50 15.20
CA LEU A 155 6.46 15.25 15.04
C LEU A 155 6.67 14.58 16.40
N PRO A 156 6.64 13.23 16.45
CA PRO A 156 7.05 12.50 17.65
C PRO A 156 8.52 12.83 17.98
N LYS A 157 8.82 12.82 19.28
CA LYS A 157 10.19 12.99 19.80
C LYS A 157 10.98 11.70 19.72
#